data_AF-A0A1G9U0F6-F1
#
_entry.id   AF-A0A1G9U0F6-F1
#
_cell.length_a   1.000
_cell.length_b   1.000
_cell.length_c   1.000
_cell.angle_alpha   90.00
_cell.angle_beta   90.00
_cell.angle_gamma   90.00
#
_symmetry.space_group_name_H-M   'P 1'
#
loop_
_entity.id
_entity.type
_entity.pdbx_description
1 polymer ?
#
loop_
_entity_poly.entity_id
_entity_poly.type
_entity_poly.pdbx_seq_one_letter_code
_entity_poly.pdbx_strand_id
1 'polypeptide(L)'
;MDAYPTPPSLPPVTLSAASNLRHLPRRPELIRLMRGVYYRPSEAVEVWQQQLEASLARCRGAWETRRSTVALTHESAALLHGLWVRDPEPDVWTALPRRPSSATLVLPGLDFRRGRPPRPRSAGAGRRLTRLRRRRLVIPAEQLVAIQGIVVTDLLRTAVDCAFDLPACQSITIVDSAMRALVRPDRRDPAESRRRWEEVRARLLQAVMDQGPRRGAARARAVAQIASPFSESPGESVVRWQVEAFGLPSAVLQQRIDIPSQSRSFFLDLAWPALRIAAEYDGRDKYLVTGTTWDEKVRQDLIQESSGWTFKRFTAGHLRDPTRLGQDVLAMFPATVVAKARRRPALWD
;
A
#
# COMPACT_ATOMS: atom_id res chain seq x y z
N MET A 1 -14.96 -12.70 1.41
CA MET A 1 -14.28 -11.50 1.89
C MET A 1 -12.82 -11.84 1.88
N ASP A 2 -12.03 -11.08 1.13
CA ASP A 2 -10.60 -11.33 1.01
C ASP A 2 -9.92 -11.28 2.38
N ALA A 3 -8.89 -12.10 2.53
CA ALA A 3 -8.09 -12.20 3.75
C ALA A 3 -7.65 -10.80 4.22
N TYR A 4 -7.83 -10.53 5.52
CA TYR A 4 -7.25 -9.34 6.12
C TYR A 4 -5.72 -9.41 6.03
N PRO A 5 -5.03 -8.26 5.97
CA PRO A 5 -3.57 -8.23 6.00
C PRO A 5 -3.02 -9.08 7.16
N THR A 6 -2.13 -10.02 6.83
CA THR A 6 -1.43 -10.86 7.80
C THR A 6 0.08 -10.76 7.56
N PRO A 7 0.90 -10.79 8.63
CA PRO A 7 2.34 -10.79 8.48
C PRO A 7 2.86 -11.87 7.51
N PRO A 8 3.68 -11.52 6.50
CA PRO A 8 4.24 -12.49 5.57
C PRO A 8 5.39 -13.28 6.22
N SER A 9 5.67 -14.47 5.71
CA SER A 9 6.86 -15.24 6.11
C SER A 9 8.15 -14.48 5.77
N LEU A 10 9.09 -14.43 6.70
CA LEU A 10 10.36 -13.75 6.48
C LEU A 10 11.37 -14.64 5.75
N PRO A 11 11.98 -14.16 4.65
CA PRO A 11 13.05 -14.89 3.99
C PRO A 11 14.29 -14.99 4.90
N PRO A 12 15.10 -16.05 4.76
CA PRO A 12 16.37 -16.16 5.46
C PRO A 12 17.37 -15.11 4.94
N VAL A 13 18.19 -14.57 5.84
CA VAL A 13 19.33 -13.72 5.50
C VAL A 13 20.61 -14.29 6.10
N THR A 14 21.71 -14.13 5.38
CA THR A 14 23.04 -14.55 5.81
C THR A 14 23.84 -13.32 6.22
N LEU A 15 24.29 -13.28 7.48
CA LEU A 15 25.08 -12.18 8.03
C LEU A 15 26.57 -12.51 7.98
N SER A 16 27.37 -11.60 7.42
CA SER A 16 28.82 -11.78 7.33
C SER A 16 29.54 -11.94 8.67
N ALA A 17 29.00 -11.34 9.75
CA ALA A 17 29.56 -11.44 11.09
C ALA A 17 29.27 -12.77 11.78
N ALA A 18 28.21 -13.48 11.37
CA ALA A 18 27.80 -14.76 11.94
C ALA A 18 28.33 -15.95 11.12
N SER A 19 28.67 -15.74 9.85
CA SER A 19 29.26 -16.76 9.00
C SER A 19 30.79 -16.76 9.14
N ASN A 20 31.40 -17.89 9.51
CA ASN A 20 32.86 -18.11 9.42
C ASN A 20 33.41 -18.10 7.97
N LEU A 21 32.62 -17.60 7.02
CA LEU A 21 32.86 -17.65 5.59
C LEU A 21 33.59 -16.39 5.13
N ARG A 22 34.93 -16.42 5.19
CA ARG A 22 35.84 -15.37 4.65
C ARG A 22 35.62 -15.06 3.16
N HIS A 23 34.76 -15.81 2.46
CA HIS A 23 34.52 -15.72 1.02
C HIS A 23 33.04 -15.55 0.62
N LEU A 24 32.15 -15.10 1.52
CA LEU A 24 30.74 -14.79 1.15
C LEU A 24 30.58 -13.96 -0.13
N PRO A 25 31.40 -12.92 -0.41
CA PRO A 25 31.30 -12.16 -1.65
C PRO A 25 31.56 -12.97 -2.94
N ARG A 26 32.11 -14.19 -2.84
CA ARG A 26 32.44 -15.07 -3.98
C ARG A 26 31.38 -16.14 -4.25
N ARG A 27 30.29 -16.19 -3.48
CA ARG A 27 29.21 -17.17 -3.64
C ARG A 27 28.16 -16.65 -4.64
N PRO A 28 28.06 -17.20 -5.87
CA PRO A 28 27.19 -16.66 -6.91
C PRO A 28 25.69 -16.78 -6.59
N GLU A 29 25.32 -17.67 -5.68
CA GLU A 29 23.94 -17.87 -5.21
C GLU A 29 23.48 -16.85 -4.18
N LEU A 30 24.39 -16.03 -3.63
CA LEU A 30 24.11 -15.02 -2.63
C LEU A 30 24.15 -13.62 -3.22
N ILE A 31 23.10 -12.85 -2.97
CA ILE A 31 22.98 -11.47 -3.41
C ILE A 31 23.14 -10.55 -2.21
N ARG A 32 24.04 -9.57 -2.34
CA ARG A 32 24.26 -8.57 -1.29
C ARG A 32 23.12 -7.55 -1.26
N LEU A 33 22.43 -7.45 -0.12
CA LEU A 33 21.34 -6.49 0.10
C LEU A 33 21.77 -5.20 0.79
N MET A 34 22.82 -5.27 1.61
CA MET A 34 23.49 -4.13 2.24
C MET A 34 24.87 -4.56 2.75
N ARG A 35 25.59 -3.69 3.45
CA ARG A 35 26.88 -4.06 4.05
C ARG A 35 26.67 -5.19 5.07
N GLY A 36 27.28 -6.35 4.79
CA GLY A 36 27.29 -7.50 5.69
C GLY A 36 26.01 -8.34 5.72
N VAL A 37 25.03 -8.06 4.84
CA VAL A 37 23.78 -8.82 4.69
C VAL A 37 23.68 -9.35 3.27
N TYR A 38 23.44 -10.64 3.17
CA TYR A 38 23.23 -11.36 1.91
C TYR A 38 21.93 -12.15 2.01
N TYR A 39 21.27 -12.38 0.88
CA TYR A 39 20.14 -13.31 0.80
C TYR A 39 20.30 -14.24 -0.39
N ARG A 40 19.72 -15.43 -0.28
CA ARG A 40 19.58 -16.36 -1.38
C ARG A 40 18.14 -16.23 -1.89
N PRO A 41 17.92 -15.79 -3.14
CA PRO A 41 16.57 -15.71 -3.67
C PRO A 41 15.92 -17.09 -3.74
N SER A 42 14.62 -17.16 -3.48
CA SER A 42 13.81 -18.34 -3.76
C SER A 42 13.64 -18.57 -5.27
N GLU A 43 13.07 -19.72 -5.65
CA GLU A 43 12.71 -20.04 -7.05
C GLU A 43 11.47 -19.27 -7.55
N ALA A 44 11.12 -18.15 -6.91
CA ALA A 44 9.97 -17.32 -7.28
C ALA A 44 10.00 -16.94 -8.76
N VAL A 45 8.95 -17.34 -9.48
CA VAL A 45 8.83 -17.16 -10.93
C VAL A 45 8.38 -15.73 -11.25
N GLU A 46 7.54 -15.13 -10.41
CA GLU A 46 6.96 -13.81 -10.66
C GLU A 46 7.79 -12.66 -10.09
N VAL A 47 7.90 -11.58 -10.86
CA VAL A 47 8.71 -10.40 -10.49
C VAL A 47 8.25 -9.78 -9.17
N TRP A 48 6.94 -9.70 -8.95
CA TRP A 48 6.40 -9.08 -7.73
C TRP A 48 6.75 -9.89 -6.48
N GLN A 49 6.80 -11.23 -6.58
CA GLN A 49 7.21 -12.11 -5.48
C GLN A 49 8.69 -11.91 -5.15
N GLN A 50 9.54 -11.88 -6.17
CA GLN A 50 10.97 -11.61 -5.99
C GLN A 50 11.23 -10.24 -5.34
N GLN A 51 10.47 -9.21 -5.75
CA GLN A 51 10.56 -7.87 -5.19
C GLN A 51 10.11 -7.80 -3.73
N LEU A 52 9.00 -8.47 -3.40
CA LEU A 52 8.51 -8.60 -2.03
C LEU A 52 9.53 -9.33 -1.14
N GLU A 53 10.03 -10.49 -1.60
CA GLU A 53 11.04 -11.28 -0.91
C GLU A 53 12.30 -10.45 -0.63
N ALA A 54 12.85 -9.79 -1.64
CA ALA A 54 14.03 -8.94 -1.48
C ALA A 54 13.78 -7.78 -0.50
N SER A 55 12.57 -7.21 -0.49
CA SER A 55 12.20 -6.10 0.41
C SER A 55 12.04 -6.57 1.86
N LEU A 56 11.45 -7.74 2.10
CA LEU A 56 11.38 -8.37 3.42
C LEU A 56 12.78 -8.77 3.94
N ALA A 57 13.62 -9.33 3.07
CA ALA A 57 15.01 -9.65 3.40
C ALA A 57 15.82 -8.40 3.76
N ARG A 58 15.59 -7.28 3.06
CA ARG A 58 16.19 -5.98 3.41
C ARG A 58 15.73 -5.49 4.78
N CYS A 59 14.44 -5.63 5.12
CA CYS A 59 13.91 -5.26 6.44
C CYS A 59 14.57 -6.10 7.55
N ARG A 60 14.59 -7.42 7.40
CA ARG A 60 15.23 -8.35 8.35
C ARG A 60 16.72 -8.04 8.50
N GLY A 61 17.44 -7.88 7.40
CA GLY A 61 18.86 -7.53 7.43
C GLY A 61 19.16 -6.21 8.12
N ALA A 62 18.29 -5.19 7.93
CA ALA A 62 18.43 -3.91 8.61
C ALA A 62 18.22 -4.02 10.12
N TRP A 63 17.26 -4.85 10.56
CA TRP A 63 17.05 -5.14 11.98
C TRP A 63 18.24 -5.88 12.60
N GLU A 64 18.66 -6.99 12.00
CA GLU A 64 19.68 -7.86 12.61
C GLU A 64 21.09 -7.26 12.63
N THR A 65 21.43 -6.38 11.68
CA THR A 65 22.79 -5.79 11.61
C THR A 65 22.95 -4.45 12.31
N ARG A 66 21.86 -3.79 12.71
CA ARG A 66 21.90 -2.43 13.24
C ARG A 66 21.43 -2.42 14.69
N ARG A 67 22.36 -2.74 15.59
CA ARG A 67 22.13 -2.82 17.05
C ARG A 67 21.51 -1.58 17.71
N SER A 68 21.58 -0.41 17.07
CA SER A 68 20.99 0.84 17.57
C SER A 68 19.59 1.13 17.01
N THR A 69 19.04 0.26 16.16
CA THR A 69 17.65 0.35 15.70
C THR A 69 16.71 -0.02 16.84
N VAL A 70 15.74 0.85 17.14
CA VAL A 70 14.69 0.61 18.14
C VAL A 70 13.53 -0.16 17.51
N ALA A 71 13.16 0.20 16.28
CA ALA A 71 12.07 -0.42 15.52
C ALA A 71 12.22 -0.18 14.02
N LEU A 72 11.59 -1.01 13.20
CA LEU A 72 11.26 -0.67 11.81
C LEU A 72 9.95 0.12 11.77
N THR A 73 9.82 1.03 10.82
CA THR A 73 8.70 1.99 10.74
C THR A 73 8.20 2.15 9.30
N HIS A 74 7.18 2.98 9.06
CA HIS A 74 6.72 3.35 7.72
C HIS A 74 6.50 2.13 6.80
N GLU A 75 7.02 2.17 5.56
CA GLU A 75 6.88 1.10 4.57
C GLU A 75 7.48 -0.24 5.05
N SER A 76 8.52 -0.23 5.88
CA SER A 76 9.10 -1.45 6.44
C SER A 76 8.17 -2.12 7.46
N ALA A 77 7.58 -1.33 8.36
CA ALA A 77 6.56 -1.85 9.27
C ALA A 77 5.32 -2.30 8.49
N ALA A 78 4.89 -1.53 7.48
CA ALA A 78 3.76 -1.88 6.62
C ALA A 78 3.95 -3.23 5.94
N LEU A 79 5.12 -3.48 5.31
CA LEU A 79 5.45 -4.77 4.73
C LEU A 79 5.39 -5.92 5.75
N LEU A 80 5.91 -5.70 6.96
CA LEU A 80 5.94 -6.73 8.00
C LEU A 80 4.57 -7.03 8.61
N HIS A 81 3.68 -6.05 8.65
CA HIS A 81 2.26 -6.25 8.98
C HIS A 81 1.46 -6.95 7.86
N GLY A 82 2.03 -7.07 6.66
CA GLY A 82 1.35 -7.56 5.47
C GLY A 82 0.44 -6.53 4.81
N LEU A 83 0.61 -5.24 5.13
CA LEU A 83 -0.16 -4.16 4.53
C LEU A 83 0.20 -3.95 3.07
N TRP A 84 -0.72 -3.32 2.35
CA TRP A 84 -0.49 -2.90 0.97
C TRP A 84 0.59 -1.82 0.90
N VAL A 85 1.66 -2.11 0.16
CA VAL A 85 2.71 -1.14 -0.17
C VAL A 85 2.78 -1.00 -1.68
N ARG A 86 2.57 0.23 -2.16
CA ARG A 86 2.48 0.53 -3.60
C ARG A 86 3.82 0.35 -4.34
N ASP A 87 4.90 0.84 -3.75
CA ASP A 87 6.23 0.76 -4.36
C ASP A 87 6.73 -0.70 -4.24
N PRO A 88 7.08 -1.39 -5.35
CA PRO A 88 7.50 -2.79 -5.29
C PRO A 88 8.85 -3.00 -4.58
N GLU A 89 9.68 -1.97 -4.51
CA GLU A 89 10.93 -1.95 -3.76
C GLU A 89 10.96 -0.71 -2.85
N PRO A 90 10.16 -0.67 -1.78
CA PRO A 90 10.06 0.49 -0.92
C PRO A 90 11.39 0.75 -0.19
N ASP A 91 11.54 1.97 0.32
CA ASP A 91 12.71 2.28 1.15
C ASP A 91 12.61 1.47 2.47
N VAL A 92 13.76 1.17 3.07
CA VAL A 92 13.82 0.52 4.39
C VAL A 92 13.87 1.61 5.45
N TRP A 93 12.95 1.60 6.42
CA TRP A 93 12.83 2.65 7.42
C TRP A 93 13.15 2.12 8.82
N THR A 94 14.09 2.77 9.49
CA THR A 94 14.57 2.43 10.84
C THR A 94 14.42 3.63 11.78
N ALA A 95 13.89 3.37 12.97
CA ALA A 95 13.89 4.30 14.10
C ALA A 95 15.15 4.09 14.94
N LEU A 96 15.81 5.17 15.32
CA LEU A 96 16.98 5.18 16.19
C LEU A 96 16.72 6.10 17.39
N PRO A 97 17.33 5.84 18.57
CA PRO A 97 17.14 6.67 19.75
C PRO A 97 17.87 8.02 19.62
N ARG A 98 18.92 8.06 18.78
CA ARG A 98 19.79 9.23 18.56
C ARG A 98 19.83 9.58 17.08
N ARG A 99 20.19 10.83 16.77
CA ARG A 99 20.37 11.28 15.38
C ARG A 99 21.47 10.45 14.73
N PRO A 100 21.20 9.80 13.58
CA PRO A 100 22.23 9.03 12.90
C PRO A 100 23.23 9.97 12.22
N SER A 101 24.50 9.54 12.11
CA SER A 101 25.53 10.26 11.35
C SER A 101 25.21 10.40 9.87
N SER A 102 24.44 9.46 9.32
CA SER A 102 23.82 9.58 8.00
C SER A 102 22.37 9.11 8.07
N ALA A 103 21.46 10.00 7.68
CA ALA A 103 20.02 9.76 7.64
C ALA A 103 19.59 8.83 6.50
N THR A 104 20.44 8.66 5.48
CA THR A 104 20.09 7.91 4.27
C THR A 104 21.31 7.16 3.76
N LEU A 105 21.18 5.85 3.56
CA LEU A 105 22.18 5.03 2.88
C LEU A 105 21.56 4.43 1.62
N VAL A 106 22.27 4.48 0.49
CA VAL A 106 21.83 3.79 -0.73
C VAL A 106 22.07 2.30 -0.58
N LEU A 107 21.06 1.50 -0.90
CA LEU A 107 21.16 0.04 -0.91
C LEU A 107 21.50 -0.47 -2.31
N PRO A 108 22.23 -1.59 -2.43
CA PRO A 108 22.39 -2.30 -3.69
C PRO A 108 21.05 -2.50 -4.43
N GLY A 109 21.00 -2.04 -5.68
CA GLY A 109 19.87 -2.25 -6.57
C GLY A 109 19.88 -3.68 -7.13
N LEU A 110 18.70 -4.17 -7.47
CA LEU A 110 18.51 -5.49 -8.07
C LEU A 110 17.77 -5.36 -9.41
N ASP A 111 18.06 -6.28 -10.31
CA ASP A 111 17.31 -6.49 -11.55
C ASP A 111 16.45 -7.75 -11.41
N PHE A 112 15.15 -7.58 -11.60
CA PHE A 112 14.15 -8.64 -11.49
C PHE A 112 13.64 -9.03 -12.87
N ARG A 113 13.48 -10.34 -13.10
CA ARG A 113 12.98 -10.88 -14.37
C ARG A 113 12.10 -12.08 -14.10
N ARG A 114 10.97 -12.18 -14.81
CA ARG A 114 10.09 -13.35 -14.72
C ARG A 114 10.87 -14.61 -15.11
N GLY A 115 10.70 -15.68 -14.34
CA GLY A 115 11.31 -16.99 -14.58
C GLY A 115 12.82 -17.06 -14.39
N ARG A 116 13.46 -16.02 -13.82
CA ARG A 116 14.90 -16.03 -13.50
C ARG A 116 15.12 -15.42 -12.12
N PRO A 117 16.10 -15.91 -11.34
CA PRO A 117 16.41 -15.30 -10.05
C PRO A 117 16.90 -13.86 -10.25
N PRO A 118 16.63 -12.97 -9.28
CA PRO A 118 17.10 -11.59 -9.32
C PRO A 118 18.63 -11.54 -9.38
N ARG A 119 19.18 -10.44 -9.90
CA ARG A 119 20.63 -10.24 -10.00
C ARG A 119 21.03 -8.85 -9.49
N PRO A 120 22.26 -8.65 -9.00
CA PRO A 120 22.77 -7.32 -8.71
C PRO A 120 22.70 -6.42 -9.94
N ARG A 121 22.17 -5.21 -9.77
CA ARG A 121 22.07 -4.20 -10.84
C ARG A 121 23.41 -3.49 -11.02
N SER A 122 23.85 -3.33 -12.27
CA SER A 122 25.03 -2.53 -12.62
C SER A 122 24.84 -1.05 -12.30
N ALA A 123 25.92 -0.39 -11.86
CA ALA A 123 25.90 1.05 -11.60
C ALA A 123 25.60 1.85 -12.89
N GLY A 124 24.80 2.92 -12.78
CA GLY A 124 24.49 3.83 -13.90
C GLY A 124 23.14 3.63 -14.59
N ALA A 125 22.40 2.55 -14.30
CA ALA A 125 21.06 2.36 -14.85
C ALA A 125 20.04 3.30 -14.15
N GLY A 126 19.41 4.20 -14.90
CA GLY A 126 18.50 5.29 -14.48
C GLY A 126 17.17 4.87 -13.83
N ARG A 127 17.21 3.92 -12.88
CA ARG A 127 16.04 3.39 -12.17
C ARG A 127 16.10 3.75 -10.69
N ARG A 128 14.93 3.94 -10.07
CA ARG A 128 14.76 4.35 -8.65
C ARG A 128 15.73 3.60 -7.73
N LEU A 129 16.39 4.35 -6.84
CA LEU A 129 17.31 3.80 -5.84
C LEU A 129 16.52 3.44 -4.58
N THR A 130 16.69 2.22 -4.08
CA THR A 130 16.22 1.80 -2.76
C THR A 130 17.17 2.31 -1.70
N ARG A 131 16.63 2.91 -0.64
CA ARG A 131 17.43 3.53 0.43
C ARG A 131 17.07 2.95 1.78
N LEU A 132 18.06 2.90 2.67
CA LEU A 132 17.85 2.74 4.11
C LEU A 132 17.72 4.13 4.74
N ARG A 133 16.50 4.48 5.13
CA ARG A 133 16.10 5.68 5.84
C ARG A 133 16.28 5.46 7.34
N ARG A 134 17.05 6.33 7.97
CA ARG A 134 17.43 6.27 9.38
C ARG A 134 16.94 7.54 10.04
N ARG A 135 15.98 7.42 10.95
CA ARG A 135 15.35 8.56 11.60
C ARG A 135 15.51 8.48 13.11
N ARG A 136 15.79 9.62 13.74
CA ARG A 136 15.60 9.73 15.19
C ARG A 136 14.10 9.85 15.44
N LEU A 137 13.52 8.84 16.07
CA LEU A 137 12.12 8.81 16.45
C LEU A 137 12.03 8.39 17.91
N VAL A 138 11.21 9.11 18.68
CA VAL A 138 10.78 8.67 20.00
C VAL A 138 9.44 8.00 19.80
N ILE A 139 9.37 6.71 20.12
CA ILE A 139 8.19 5.87 19.90
C ILE A 139 7.84 5.28 21.27
N PRO A 140 6.65 5.60 21.82
CA PRO A 140 6.18 4.99 23.05
C PRO A 140 6.12 3.46 22.92
N ALA A 141 6.37 2.74 24.00
CA ALA A 141 6.47 1.27 23.98
C ALA A 141 5.15 0.60 23.57
N GLU A 142 4.02 1.21 23.91
CA GLU A 142 2.67 0.78 23.54
C GLU A 142 2.39 0.89 22.03
N GLN A 143 3.19 1.65 21.29
CA GLN A 143 3.11 1.77 19.82
C GLN A 143 4.09 0.83 19.11
N LEU A 144 4.72 -0.10 19.84
CA LEU A 144 5.66 -1.07 19.32
C LEU A 144 5.11 -2.49 19.47
N VAL A 145 5.29 -3.30 18.44
CA VAL A 145 4.94 -4.71 18.44
C VAL A 145 6.07 -5.54 17.85
N ALA A 146 6.16 -6.81 18.22
CA ALA A 146 7.11 -7.75 17.65
C ALA A 146 6.43 -8.64 16.60
N ILE A 147 6.99 -8.68 15.39
CA ILE A 147 6.56 -9.57 14.32
C ILE A 147 7.73 -10.48 13.98
N GLN A 148 7.61 -11.79 14.24
CA GLN A 148 8.65 -12.79 13.95
C GLN A 148 10.04 -12.36 14.48
N GLY A 149 10.08 -11.79 15.69
CA GLY A 149 11.31 -11.32 16.35
C GLY A 149 11.84 -9.95 15.90
N ILE A 150 11.13 -9.25 15.00
CA ILE A 150 11.45 -7.89 14.56
C ILE A 150 10.52 -6.90 15.25
N VAL A 151 11.07 -5.90 15.94
CA VAL A 151 10.28 -4.81 16.53
C VAL A 151 9.87 -3.82 15.45
N VAL A 152 8.58 -3.52 15.35
CA VAL A 152 8.00 -2.59 14.40
C VAL A 152 7.02 -1.65 15.09
N THR A 153 6.69 -0.52 14.46
CA THR A 153 5.52 0.29 14.86
C THR A 153 4.23 -0.49 14.69
N ASP A 154 3.26 -0.30 15.59
CA ASP A 154 1.91 -0.88 15.43
C ASP A 154 1.20 -0.36 14.17
N LEU A 155 0.02 -0.91 13.85
CA LEU A 155 -0.72 -0.54 12.64
C LEU A 155 -1.08 0.94 12.58
N LEU A 156 -1.52 1.53 13.69
CA LEU A 156 -1.99 2.92 13.74
C LEU A 156 -0.81 3.89 13.59
N ARG A 157 0.27 3.65 14.34
CA ARG A 157 1.51 4.42 14.25
C ARG A 157 2.15 4.30 12.87
N THR A 158 2.16 3.11 12.28
CA THR A 158 2.64 2.89 10.91
C THR A 158 1.85 3.73 9.91
N ALA A 159 0.51 3.75 10.02
CA ALA A 159 -0.34 4.57 9.16
C ALA A 159 -0.06 6.07 9.33
N VAL A 160 0.10 6.56 10.56
CA VAL A 160 0.46 7.96 10.86
C VAL A 160 1.82 8.32 10.25
N ASP A 161 2.86 7.53 10.52
CA ASP A 161 4.20 7.74 10.00
C ASP A 161 4.18 7.83 8.46
N CYS A 162 3.51 6.88 7.80
CA CYS A 162 3.33 6.88 6.34
C CYS A 162 2.59 8.11 5.81
N ALA A 163 1.50 8.54 6.45
CA ALA A 163 0.71 9.69 6.03
C ALA A 163 1.51 11.00 6.08
N PHE A 164 2.43 11.12 7.03
CA PHE A 164 3.29 12.29 7.14
C PHE A 164 4.46 12.29 6.16
N ASP A 165 5.13 11.16 5.95
CA ASP A 165 6.46 11.15 5.33
C ASP A 165 6.43 10.66 3.87
N LEU A 166 5.37 9.97 3.43
CA LEU A 166 5.22 9.48 2.06
C LEU A 166 4.28 10.39 1.23
N PRO A 167 4.45 10.46 -0.11
CA PRO A 167 3.47 11.09 -1.00
C PRO A 167 2.06 10.56 -0.78
N ALA A 168 1.05 11.43 -0.91
CA ALA A 168 -0.34 11.09 -0.56
C ALA A 168 -0.85 9.81 -1.26
N CYS A 169 -0.61 9.68 -2.57
CA CYS A 169 -0.97 8.51 -3.38
C CYS A 169 -0.32 7.19 -2.88
N GLN A 170 0.90 7.25 -2.34
CA GLN A 170 1.56 6.08 -1.76
C GLN A 170 0.99 5.80 -0.36
N SER A 171 0.90 6.82 0.48
CA SER A 171 0.47 6.68 1.87
C SER A 171 -0.96 6.15 2.01
N ILE A 172 -1.90 6.57 1.16
CA ILE A 172 -3.31 6.18 1.26
C ILE A 172 -3.49 4.66 1.13
N THR A 173 -2.68 3.99 0.29
CA THR A 173 -2.73 2.53 0.13
C THR A 173 -2.36 1.80 1.43
N ILE A 174 -1.35 2.30 2.15
CA ILE A 174 -0.93 1.74 3.44
C ILE A 174 -1.96 2.08 4.51
N VAL A 175 -2.45 3.32 4.54
CA VAL A 175 -3.40 3.80 5.54
C VAL A 175 -4.73 3.04 5.43
N ASP A 176 -5.30 2.89 4.23
CA ASP A 176 -6.53 2.11 4.02
C ASP A 176 -6.34 0.64 4.41
N SER A 177 -5.20 0.04 4.04
CA SER A 177 -4.87 -1.34 4.42
C SER A 177 -4.78 -1.49 5.94
N ALA A 178 -4.15 -0.54 6.64
CA ALA A 178 -4.10 -0.51 8.10
C ALA A 178 -5.50 -0.34 8.71
N MET A 179 -6.33 0.55 8.15
CA MET A 179 -7.72 0.73 8.59
C MET A 179 -8.52 -0.56 8.41
N ARG A 180 -8.35 -1.25 7.27
CA ARG A 180 -9.00 -2.55 7.02
C ARG A 180 -8.57 -3.61 8.05
N ALA A 181 -7.28 -3.66 8.38
CA ALA A 181 -6.75 -4.60 9.38
C ALA A 181 -7.27 -4.31 10.80
N LEU A 182 -7.43 -3.03 11.16
CA LEU A 182 -7.94 -2.59 12.47
C LEU A 182 -9.46 -2.72 12.59
N VAL A 183 -10.20 -2.31 11.56
CA VAL A 183 -11.67 -2.29 11.55
C VAL A 183 -12.26 -3.67 11.27
N ARG A 184 -11.62 -4.45 10.39
CA ARG A 184 -12.13 -5.73 9.88
C ARG A 184 -13.60 -5.66 9.45
N PRO A 185 -13.91 -4.85 8.42
CA PRO A 185 -15.28 -4.68 7.96
C PRO A 185 -15.86 -6.03 7.51
N ASP A 186 -17.12 -6.26 7.84
CA ASP A 186 -17.93 -7.41 7.44
C ASP A 186 -19.21 -6.93 6.75
N ARG A 187 -19.38 -7.32 5.47
CA ARG A 187 -20.61 -7.04 4.68
C ARG A 187 -21.88 -7.63 5.30
N ARG A 188 -21.77 -8.66 6.14
CA ARG A 188 -22.90 -9.28 6.86
C ARG A 188 -23.37 -8.43 8.05
N ASP A 189 -22.48 -7.59 8.58
CA ASP A 189 -22.80 -6.64 9.64
C ASP A 189 -22.26 -5.23 9.33
N PRO A 190 -22.94 -4.50 8.42
CA PRO A 190 -22.52 -3.15 8.03
C PRO A 190 -22.60 -2.13 9.17
N ALA A 191 -23.52 -2.32 10.13
CA ALA A 191 -23.72 -1.42 11.26
C ALA A 191 -22.54 -1.49 12.22
N GLU A 192 -22.14 -2.71 12.60
CA GLU A 192 -20.95 -2.95 13.43
C GLU A 192 -19.68 -2.45 12.74
N SER A 193 -19.54 -2.74 11.45
CA SER A 193 -18.40 -2.29 10.66
C SER A 193 -18.28 -0.77 10.63
N ARG A 194 -19.41 -0.05 10.52
CA ARG A 194 -19.45 1.41 10.56
C ARG A 194 -19.07 1.95 11.94
N ARG A 195 -19.59 1.36 13.02
CA ARG A 195 -19.25 1.78 14.39
C ARG A 195 -17.75 1.65 14.67
N ARG A 196 -17.16 0.49 14.35
CA ARG A 196 -15.71 0.26 14.49
C ARG A 196 -14.89 1.21 13.62
N TRP A 197 -15.36 1.51 12.41
CA TRP A 197 -14.70 2.49 11.54
C TRP A 197 -14.69 3.88 12.17
N GLU A 198 -15.81 4.37 12.69
CA GLU A 198 -15.91 5.69 13.32
C GLU A 198 -14.92 5.82 14.49
N GLU A 199 -14.83 4.80 15.35
CA GLU A 199 -13.88 4.75 16.46
C GLU A 199 -12.41 4.79 15.98
N VAL A 200 -12.03 3.90 15.07
CA VAL A 200 -10.66 3.81 14.56
C VAL A 200 -10.28 5.08 13.79
N ARG A 201 -11.22 5.66 13.03
CA ARG A 201 -11.02 6.92 12.30
C ARG A 201 -10.79 8.09 13.25
N ALA A 202 -11.55 8.17 14.34
CA ALA A 202 -11.34 9.20 15.37
C ALA A 202 -9.94 9.07 15.99
N ARG A 203 -9.51 7.85 16.31
CA ARG A 203 -8.15 7.59 16.81
C ARG A 203 -7.05 7.96 15.81
N LEU A 204 -7.22 7.66 14.52
CA LEU A 204 -6.28 8.05 13.47
C LEU A 204 -6.16 9.57 13.35
N LEU A 205 -7.30 10.27 13.30
CA LEU A 205 -7.32 11.74 13.22
C LEU A 205 -6.66 12.37 14.44
N GLN A 206 -6.99 11.88 15.65
CA GLN A 206 -6.36 12.38 16.88
C GLN A 206 -4.85 12.12 16.87
N ALA A 207 -4.41 10.91 16.53
CA ALA A 207 -2.99 10.58 16.46
C ALA A 207 -2.21 11.44 15.46
N VAL A 208 -2.84 11.84 14.33
CA VAL A 208 -2.25 12.79 13.38
C VAL A 208 -2.16 14.20 13.97
N MET A 209 -3.15 14.63 14.74
CA MET A 209 -3.15 15.94 15.41
C MET A 209 -2.09 16.02 16.52
N ASP A 210 -1.94 14.95 17.31
CA ASP A 210 -0.99 14.86 18.43
C ASP A 210 0.48 14.93 17.99
N GLN A 211 0.78 14.63 16.71
CA GLN A 211 2.13 14.83 16.15
C GLN A 211 2.52 16.31 16.06
N GLY A 212 1.55 17.23 16.17
CA GLY A 212 1.78 18.67 16.11
C GLY A 212 2.25 19.18 14.74
N PRO A 213 2.74 20.42 14.67
CA PRO A 213 3.22 21.02 13.43
C PRO A 213 4.56 20.42 13.01
N ARG A 214 4.55 19.65 11.90
CA ARG A 214 5.76 19.19 11.22
C ARG A 214 5.56 19.08 9.71
N ARG A 215 6.67 18.93 8.97
CA ARG A 215 6.62 18.67 7.52
C ARG A 215 5.69 17.48 7.26
N GLY A 216 4.76 17.66 6.32
CA GLY A 216 3.76 16.65 5.97
C GLY A 216 2.46 16.73 6.77
N ALA A 217 2.31 17.62 7.76
CA ALA A 217 1.08 17.70 8.58
C ALA A 217 -0.19 17.94 7.75
N ALA A 218 -0.15 18.85 6.77
CA ALA A 218 -1.29 19.12 5.89
C ALA A 218 -1.69 17.86 5.10
N ARG A 219 -0.70 17.17 4.52
CA ARG A 219 -0.89 15.90 3.81
C ARG A 219 -1.45 14.81 4.72
N ALA A 220 -0.84 14.61 5.89
CA ALA A 220 -1.25 13.58 6.83
C ALA A 220 -2.71 13.76 7.26
N ARG A 221 -3.13 14.99 7.53
CA ARG A 221 -4.54 15.32 7.83
C ARG A 221 -5.44 15.02 6.64
N ALA A 222 -5.05 15.42 5.43
CA ALA A 222 -5.84 15.19 4.23
C ALA A 222 -6.00 13.69 3.93
N VAL A 223 -4.92 12.89 4.06
CA VAL A 223 -4.92 11.44 3.90
C VAL A 223 -5.78 10.77 4.98
N ALA A 224 -5.61 11.14 6.25
CA ALA A 224 -6.42 10.60 7.34
C ALA A 224 -7.92 10.93 7.20
N GLN A 225 -8.26 12.11 6.66
CA GLN A 225 -9.65 12.50 6.41
C GLN A 225 -10.34 11.59 5.39
N ILE A 226 -9.61 11.18 4.35
CA ILE A 226 -10.12 10.30 3.29
C ILE A 226 -9.90 8.81 3.57
N ALA A 227 -9.13 8.44 4.60
CA ALA A 227 -8.85 7.04 4.91
C ALA A 227 -10.13 6.19 5.06
N SER A 228 -10.13 4.99 4.51
CA SER A 228 -11.28 4.08 4.55
C SER A 228 -10.88 2.62 4.64
N PRO A 229 -11.51 1.82 5.52
CA PRO A 229 -11.29 0.38 5.61
C PRO A 229 -11.98 -0.42 4.49
N PHE A 230 -12.86 0.23 3.70
CA PHE A 230 -13.73 -0.44 2.74
C PHE A 230 -13.12 -0.56 1.34
N SER A 231 -11.99 0.10 1.05
CA SER A 231 -11.19 -0.27 -0.12
C SER A 231 -10.69 -1.70 0.07
N GLU A 232 -10.79 -2.54 -0.96
CA GLU A 232 -10.40 -3.96 -0.92
C GLU A 232 -9.10 -4.22 -1.67
N SER A 233 -8.57 -3.21 -2.36
CA SER A 233 -7.29 -3.29 -3.04
C SER A 233 -6.50 -1.98 -3.02
N PRO A 234 -5.16 -2.05 -3.23
CA PRO A 234 -4.34 -0.86 -3.43
C PRO A 234 -4.82 -0.02 -4.63
N GLY A 235 -5.41 -0.65 -5.65
CA GLY A 235 -5.85 0.03 -6.85
C GLY A 235 -7.09 0.89 -6.64
N GLU A 236 -8.09 0.37 -5.94
CA GLU A 236 -9.25 1.13 -5.51
C GLU A 236 -8.85 2.35 -4.67
N SER A 237 -7.93 2.16 -3.72
CA SER A 237 -7.42 3.22 -2.85
C SER A 237 -6.81 4.37 -3.68
N VAL A 238 -6.11 4.05 -4.77
CA VAL A 238 -5.47 5.03 -5.66
C VAL A 238 -6.49 5.74 -6.55
N VAL A 239 -7.43 5.01 -7.15
CA VAL A 239 -8.50 5.63 -7.95
C VAL A 239 -9.29 6.61 -7.07
N ARG A 240 -9.62 6.18 -5.84
CA ARG A 240 -10.32 7.02 -4.86
C ARG A 240 -9.51 8.25 -4.45
N TRP A 241 -8.21 8.08 -4.19
CA TRP A 241 -7.32 9.21 -3.94
C TRP A 241 -7.33 10.22 -5.09
N GLN A 242 -7.34 9.76 -6.35
CA GLN A 242 -7.35 10.66 -7.50
C GLN A 242 -8.65 11.49 -7.58
N VAL A 243 -9.80 10.86 -7.29
CA VAL A 243 -11.11 11.54 -7.18
C VAL A 243 -11.05 12.62 -6.09
N GLU A 244 -10.61 12.23 -4.88
CA GLU A 244 -10.48 13.13 -3.74
C GLU A 244 -9.50 14.28 -4.02
N ALA A 245 -8.36 14.00 -4.65
CA ALA A 245 -7.35 14.99 -4.98
C ALA A 245 -7.86 16.06 -5.96
N PHE A 246 -8.76 15.69 -6.89
CA PHE A 246 -9.45 16.64 -7.76
C PHE A 246 -10.56 17.44 -7.06
N GLY A 247 -10.98 17.04 -5.87
CA GLY A 247 -12.14 17.59 -5.17
C GLY A 247 -13.45 17.28 -5.87
N LEU A 248 -13.52 16.12 -6.51
CA LEU A 248 -14.75 15.54 -7.04
C LEU A 248 -15.58 14.95 -5.87
N PRO A 249 -16.88 14.67 -6.08
CA PRO A 249 -17.70 14.04 -5.04
C PRO A 249 -17.05 12.74 -4.52
N SER A 250 -17.08 12.52 -3.20
CA SER A 250 -16.54 11.30 -2.59
C SER A 250 -17.37 10.07 -3.01
N ALA A 251 -16.69 8.96 -3.27
CA ALA A 251 -17.33 7.71 -3.61
C ALA A 251 -17.95 7.04 -2.37
N VAL A 252 -19.10 6.40 -2.55
CA VAL A 252 -19.59 5.34 -1.66
C VAL A 252 -18.85 4.06 -2.04
N LEU A 253 -18.04 3.54 -1.13
CA LEU A 253 -17.30 2.30 -1.36
C LEU A 253 -18.18 1.10 -1.09
N GLN A 254 -17.97 0.03 -1.86
CA GLN A 254 -18.64 -1.25 -1.66
C GLN A 254 -20.17 -1.08 -1.64
N GLN A 255 -20.68 -0.27 -2.57
CA GLN A 255 -22.12 0.00 -2.69
C GLN A 255 -22.84 -1.28 -3.12
N ARG A 256 -23.75 -1.75 -2.27
CA ARG A 256 -24.62 -2.89 -2.60
C ARG A 256 -25.66 -2.48 -3.64
N ILE A 257 -25.77 -3.27 -4.69
CA ILE A 257 -26.83 -3.19 -5.69
C ILE A 257 -27.57 -4.52 -5.69
N ASP A 258 -28.85 -4.49 -5.35
CA ASP A 258 -29.73 -5.66 -5.44
C ASP A 258 -30.33 -5.72 -6.83
N ILE A 259 -30.35 -6.91 -7.44
CA ILE A 259 -31.03 -7.22 -8.69
C ILE A 259 -32.16 -8.21 -8.37
N PRO A 260 -33.36 -7.70 -7.99
CA PRO A 260 -34.46 -8.55 -7.55
C PRO A 260 -34.88 -9.57 -8.61
N SER A 261 -34.83 -9.21 -9.89
CA SER A 261 -35.18 -10.08 -11.02
C SER A 261 -34.34 -11.36 -11.10
N GLN A 262 -33.19 -11.40 -10.44
CA GLN A 262 -32.31 -12.58 -10.39
C GLN A 262 -32.02 -13.08 -8.97
N SER A 263 -32.63 -12.48 -7.94
CA SER A 263 -32.32 -12.77 -6.53
C SER A 263 -30.80 -12.72 -6.23
N ARG A 264 -30.10 -11.76 -6.84
CA ARG A 264 -28.65 -11.56 -6.69
C ARG A 264 -28.33 -10.16 -6.19
N SER A 265 -27.20 -10.01 -5.50
CA SER A 265 -26.66 -8.73 -5.06
C SER A 265 -25.19 -8.60 -5.47
N PHE A 266 -24.81 -7.41 -5.94
CA PHE A 266 -23.44 -7.08 -6.31
C PHE A 266 -22.92 -5.92 -5.45
N PHE A 267 -21.60 -5.79 -5.36
CA PHE A 267 -20.94 -4.70 -4.68
C PHE A 267 -20.07 -3.94 -5.67
N LEU A 268 -20.31 -2.64 -5.77
CA LEU A 268 -19.52 -1.75 -6.63
C LEU A 268 -18.35 -1.20 -5.82
N ASP A 269 -17.12 -1.31 -6.36
CA ASP A 269 -15.91 -0.90 -5.65
C ASP A 269 -16.02 0.57 -5.21
N LEU A 270 -16.25 1.47 -6.17
CA LEU A 270 -16.53 2.89 -5.95
C LEU A 270 -17.82 3.28 -6.68
N ALA A 271 -18.76 3.92 -5.98
CA ALA A 271 -20.03 4.35 -6.56
C ALA A 271 -20.38 5.80 -6.24
N TRP A 272 -21.06 6.46 -7.18
CA TRP A 272 -21.70 7.76 -7.01
C TRP A 272 -23.18 7.62 -7.30
N PRO A 273 -24.00 7.18 -6.32
CA PRO A 273 -25.40 6.82 -6.55
C PRO A 273 -26.25 7.94 -7.16
N ALA A 274 -26.05 9.18 -6.70
CA ALA A 274 -26.77 10.35 -7.23
C ALA A 274 -26.49 10.63 -8.72
N LEU A 275 -25.36 10.14 -9.24
CA LEU A 275 -24.96 10.29 -10.64
C LEU A 275 -25.09 8.99 -11.45
N ARG A 276 -25.42 7.87 -10.78
CA ARG A 276 -25.39 6.51 -11.35
C ARG A 276 -24.07 6.18 -12.06
N ILE A 277 -22.95 6.57 -11.46
CA ILE A 277 -21.60 6.26 -11.95
C ILE A 277 -20.96 5.24 -11.02
N ALA A 278 -20.32 4.22 -11.59
CA ALA A 278 -19.52 3.24 -10.87
C ALA A 278 -18.10 3.17 -11.46
N ALA A 279 -17.11 2.98 -10.60
CA ALA A 279 -15.75 2.68 -10.99
C ALA A 279 -15.30 1.37 -10.35
N GLU A 280 -14.69 0.49 -11.15
CA GLU A 280 -14.22 -0.83 -10.72
C GLU A 280 -12.74 -0.96 -11.04
N TYR A 281 -11.98 -1.55 -10.11
CA TYR A 281 -10.56 -1.81 -10.32
C TYR A 281 -10.34 -3.29 -10.62
N ASP A 282 -9.81 -3.56 -11.81
CA ASP A 282 -9.46 -4.91 -12.23
C ASP A 282 -7.96 -5.17 -12.00
N GLY A 283 -7.68 -5.90 -10.91
CA GLY A 283 -6.35 -6.40 -10.59
C GLY A 283 -5.90 -7.48 -11.58
N ARG A 284 -4.62 -7.47 -11.96
CA ARG A 284 -4.05 -8.40 -12.94
C ARG A 284 -4.23 -9.90 -12.61
N ASP A 285 -4.50 -10.24 -11.36
CA ASP A 285 -4.64 -11.64 -10.93
C ASP A 285 -5.99 -12.28 -11.30
N LYS A 286 -6.96 -11.50 -11.82
CA LYS A 286 -8.24 -12.06 -12.32
C LYS A 286 -8.16 -12.70 -13.71
N TYR A 287 -7.07 -12.47 -14.47
CA TYR A 287 -6.93 -12.94 -15.85
C TYR A 287 -6.41 -14.37 -16.02
N LEU A 288 -6.06 -15.05 -14.92
CA LEU A 288 -5.57 -16.44 -14.97
C LEU A 288 -6.70 -17.49 -14.87
N VAL A 289 -7.95 -17.06 -14.66
CA VAL A 289 -9.11 -17.95 -14.67
C VAL A 289 -9.90 -17.69 -15.96
N THR A 290 -9.67 -18.52 -16.98
CA THR A 290 -10.50 -18.52 -18.20
C THR A 290 -11.94 -18.90 -17.83
N GLY A 291 -12.81 -17.90 -17.74
CA GLY A 291 -14.24 -18.04 -17.39
C GLY A 291 -14.86 -16.78 -16.78
N THR A 292 -14.08 -15.97 -16.07
CA THR A 292 -14.55 -14.78 -15.33
C THR A 292 -15.01 -13.62 -16.21
N THR A 293 -14.44 -13.45 -17.40
CA THR A 293 -14.75 -12.29 -18.27
C THR A 293 -16.19 -12.29 -18.78
N TRP A 294 -16.77 -13.46 -19.05
CA TRP A 294 -18.16 -13.57 -19.52
C TRP A 294 -19.16 -13.34 -18.40
N ASP A 295 -18.97 -13.96 -17.23
CA ASP A 295 -19.83 -13.73 -16.07
C ASP A 295 -19.78 -12.29 -15.57
N GLU A 296 -18.60 -11.67 -15.63
CA GLU A 296 -18.41 -10.27 -15.26
C GLU A 296 -19.04 -9.31 -16.27
N LYS A 297 -19.00 -9.64 -17.56
CA LYS A 297 -19.72 -8.88 -18.60
C LYS A 297 -21.23 -9.00 -18.39
N VAL A 298 -21.73 -10.21 -18.19
CA VAL A 298 -23.15 -10.46 -17.89
C VAL A 298 -23.57 -9.68 -16.63
N ARG A 299 -22.77 -9.69 -15.56
CA ARG A 299 -23.04 -8.88 -14.36
C ARG A 299 -23.20 -7.39 -14.70
N GLN A 300 -22.27 -6.83 -15.48
CA GLN A 300 -22.32 -5.42 -15.84
C GLN A 300 -23.52 -5.07 -16.70
N ASP A 301 -23.78 -5.87 -17.73
CA ASP A 301 -24.93 -5.70 -18.63
C ASP A 301 -26.23 -5.72 -17.80
N LEU A 302 -26.34 -6.65 -16.85
CA LEU A 302 -27.49 -6.73 -15.95
C LEU A 302 -27.65 -5.52 -15.04
N ILE A 303 -26.57 -5.00 -14.44
CA ILE A 303 -26.66 -3.79 -13.61
C ILE A 303 -27.02 -2.58 -14.48
N GLN A 304 -26.41 -2.47 -15.67
CA GLN A 304 -26.65 -1.36 -16.58
C GLN A 304 -28.10 -1.33 -17.08
N GLU A 305 -28.62 -2.47 -17.56
CA GLU A 305 -30.00 -2.61 -18.04
C GLU A 305 -31.03 -2.41 -16.92
N SER A 306 -30.78 -2.94 -15.73
CA SER A 306 -31.76 -2.89 -14.63
C SER A 306 -31.77 -1.58 -13.84
N SER A 307 -30.68 -0.80 -13.85
CA SER A 307 -30.53 0.34 -12.93
C SER A 307 -29.85 1.58 -13.52
N GLY A 308 -29.47 1.57 -14.79
CA GLY A 308 -29.00 2.75 -15.52
C GLY A 308 -27.63 3.27 -15.05
N TRP A 309 -26.77 2.38 -14.55
CA TRP A 309 -25.42 2.74 -14.14
C TRP A 309 -24.45 2.80 -15.32
N THR A 310 -23.53 3.76 -15.27
CA THR A 310 -22.38 3.84 -16.17
C THR A 310 -21.13 3.38 -15.45
N PHE A 311 -20.36 2.48 -16.08
CA PHE A 311 -19.18 1.86 -15.49
C PHE A 311 -17.88 2.36 -16.13
N LYS A 312 -16.88 2.65 -15.29
CA LYS A 312 -15.49 2.86 -15.71
C LYS A 312 -14.57 1.83 -15.06
N ARG A 313 -13.86 1.06 -15.89
CA ARG A 313 -12.84 0.12 -15.42
C ARG A 313 -11.46 0.77 -15.37
N PHE A 314 -10.79 0.59 -14.24
CA PHE A 314 -9.39 0.92 -14.07
C PHE A 314 -8.56 -0.35 -13.97
N THR A 315 -7.32 -0.27 -14.43
CA THR A 315 -6.39 -1.41 -14.44
C THR A 315 -5.04 -0.97 -13.91
N ALA A 316 -4.16 -1.93 -13.61
CA ALA A 316 -2.79 -1.65 -13.22
C ALA A 316 -2.00 -0.80 -14.25
N GLY A 317 -2.45 -0.74 -15.52
CA GLY A 317 -1.88 0.14 -16.53
C GLY A 317 -2.19 1.61 -16.28
N HIS A 318 -3.45 1.93 -15.94
CA HIS A 318 -3.88 3.27 -15.58
C HIS A 318 -3.11 3.80 -14.36
N LEU A 319 -2.89 2.97 -13.34
CA LEU A 319 -2.19 3.41 -12.13
C LEU A 319 -0.70 3.73 -12.34
N ARG A 320 -0.09 3.27 -13.43
CA ARG A 320 1.31 3.58 -13.78
C ARG A 320 1.46 4.89 -14.55
N ASP A 321 0.36 5.42 -15.08
CA ASP A 321 0.32 6.67 -15.83
C ASP A 321 -0.62 7.65 -15.10
N PRO A 322 -0.09 8.49 -14.20
CA PRO A 322 -0.89 9.44 -13.43
C PRO A 322 -1.69 10.40 -14.32
N THR A 323 -1.16 10.77 -15.48
CA THR A 323 -1.84 11.67 -16.43
C THR A 323 -3.07 10.99 -17.00
N ARG A 324 -2.91 9.76 -17.52
CA ARG A 324 -4.02 8.96 -18.03
C ARG A 324 -5.05 8.67 -16.95
N LEU A 325 -4.62 8.26 -15.75
CA LEU A 325 -5.51 8.04 -14.62
C LEU A 325 -6.34 9.31 -14.31
N GLY A 326 -5.69 10.48 -14.30
CA GLY A 326 -6.36 11.75 -14.05
C GLY A 326 -7.41 12.09 -15.11
N GLN A 327 -7.05 11.94 -16.39
CA GLN A 327 -7.97 12.16 -17.52
C GLN A 327 -9.17 11.22 -17.46
N ASP A 328 -8.92 9.93 -17.23
CA ASP A 328 -9.95 8.91 -17.15
C ASP A 328 -10.88 9.12 -15.95
N VAL A 329 -10.35 9.58 -14.81
CA VAL A 329 -11.16 9.95 -13.63
C VAL A 329 -12.06 11.14 -13.94
N LEU A 330 -11.53 12.20 -14.55
CA LEU A 330 -12.32 13.39 -14.89
C LEU A 330 -13.43 13.06 -15.90
N ALA A 331 -13.12 12.21 -16.88
CA ALA A 331 -14.07 11.78 -17.91
C ALA A 331 -15.25 10.94 -17.38
N MET A 332 -15.16 10.41 -16.15
CA MET A 332 -16.30 9.70 -15.55
C MET A 332 -17.45 10.65 -15.17
N PHE A 333 -17.14 11.91 -14.85
CA PHE A 333 -18.10 12.83 -14.25
C PHE A 333 -18.67 13.80 -15.30
N PRO A 334 -19.93 14.25 -15.12
CA PRO A 334 -20.50 15.31 -15.95
C PRO A 334 -19.63 16.59 -15.90
N ALA A 335 -19.52 17.29 -17.02
CA ALA A 335 -18.71 18.51 -17.13
C ALA A 335 -19.09 19.58 -16.07
N THR A 336 -20.36 19.66 -15.70
CA THR A 336 -20.87 20.56 -14.65
C THR A 336 -20.33 20.23 -13.25
N VAL A 337 -20.10 18.95 -12.95
CA VAL A 337 -19.47 18.50 -11.70
C VAL A 337 -17.98 18.83 -11.72
N VAL A 338 -17.31 18.52 -12.84
CA VAL A 338 -15.87 18.78 -13.00
C VAL A 338 -15.56 20.28 -12.88
N ALA A 339 -16.37 21.16 -13.47
CA ALA A 339 -16.20 22.61 -13.39
C ALA A 339 -16.31 23.18 -11.95
N LYS A 340 -17.10 22.52 -11.09
CA LYS A 340 -17.26 22.89 -9.67
C LYS A 340 -16.19 22.30 -8.76
N ALA A 341 -15.49 21.27 -9.22
CA ALA A 341 -14.45 20.61 -8.43
C ALA A 341 -13.32 21.58 -8.05
N ARG A 342 -12.72 21.36 -6.88
CA ARG A 342 -11.63 22.17 -6.34
C ARG A 342 -10.51 21.25 -5.89
N ARG A 343 -9.37 21.32 -6.58
CA ARG A 343 -8.21 20.50 -6.23
C ARG A 343 -7.85 20.69 -4.76
N ARG A 344 -7.52 19.60 -4.07
CA ARG A 344 -7.09 19.58 -2.68
C ARG A 344 -5.55 19.54 -2.63
N PRO A 345 -4.83 20.66 -2.47
CA PRO A 345 -3.37 20.71 -2.68
C PRO A 345 -2.61 19.70 -1.80
N ALA A 346 -3.07 19.52 -0.56
CA ALA A 346 -2.47 18.59 0.40
C ALA A 346 -2.48 17.10 -0.05
N LEU A 347 -3.22 16.75 -1.10
CA LEU A 347 -3.24 15.40 -1.66
C LEU A 347 -2.35 15.23 -2.91
N TRP A 348 -1.67 16.29 -3.39
CA TRP A 348 -0.79 16.22 -4.56
C TRP A 348 0.71 16.21 -4.18
N ASP A 349 1.05 16.62 -2.95
CA ASP A 349 2.42 16.81 -2.45
C ASP A 349 3.09 15.56 -1.84
#